data_AF-A0AAV0YN41-F1
#
_entry.id   AF-A0AAV0YN41-F1
#
_cell.length_a   1.000
_cell.length_b   1.000
_cell.length_c   1.000
_cell.angle_alpha   90.00
_cell.angle_beta   90.00
_cell.angle_gamma   90.00
#
_symmetry.space_group_name_H-M   'P 1'
#
loop_
_entity.id
_entity.type
_entity.pdbx_description
1 polymer ?
#
loop_
_entity_poly.entity_id
_entity_poly.type
_entity_poly.pdbx_seq_one_letter_code
_entity_poly.pdbx_strand_id
1 'polypeptide(L)'
;MSFCACLIAGIGTQAYAGSQTLQSIILLSTGTNKGGGYFAPKWLFLCMYIGLTVIWAALNTFALEVIAFIDIISIWWQVIGGAVIVIMLPLVALTTQSASYVFTNFELAPNTTGISSKPYAVILSFLVSQYSLYGYDAAAHLTEETKGADKNGPIAILGSLAIISVFGWAYILALTFSIQDFAYLYDPNNETAGAFVPAQILYDAFHGRYHNSAGAIVLLFIIWGSFFFGGLSITTSAARVVYALSRDKGVSFSFLWRKLHPKHKVPTNVVWLCAAICILLGLPILKVNVVFTAITSICTIGWVGGYAVPIFARMVMPEKNFKAGPFYLGKARRPICYIAIHTIDLSYGDTMNVPNNFIKSTGRRSLVLRIREEKKALKEEKLKQEEKYTWAIVDGVKEKLNNGEHRMSGGEKRMFKSPNSVLNKARTQLLNKQRVLSEGRNFGHYSVSMGDDET
;
A
#
# COMPACT_ATOMS: atom_id res chain seq x y z
N MET A 1 -20.53 9.20 -0.27
CA MET A 1 -19.63 8.37 -1.12
C MET A 1 -18.17 8.46 -0.72
N SER A 2 -17.56 9.65 -0.57
CA SER A 2 -16.13 9.80 -0.23
C SER A 2 -15.70 9.05 1.03
N PHE A 3 -16.54 9.07 2.08
CA PHE A 3 -16.27 8.35 3.33
C PHE A 3 -16.31 6.81 3.20
N CYS A 4 -17.14 6.26 2.30
CA CYS A 4 -17.14 4.82 2.04
C CYS A 4 -15.88 4.35 1.29
N ALA A 5 -15.48 5.12 0.27
CA ALA A 5 -14.25 4.83 -0.47
C ALA A 5 -13.03 4.85 0.46
N CYS A 6 -13.04 5.75 1.44
CA CYS A 6 -12.04 5.85 2.49
C CYS A 6 -11.93 4.58 3.35
N LEU A 7 -13.04 4.10 3.91
CA LEU A 7 -13.04 2.91 4.75
C LEU A 7 -12.59 1.67 3.97
N ILE A 8 -12.98 1.57 2.69
CA ILE A 8 -12.51 0.50 1.80
C ILE A 8 -11.00 0.60 1.54
N ALA A 9 -10.45 1.80 1.34
CA ALA A 9 -9.01 2.01 1.25
C ALA A 9 -8.30 1.71 2.59
N GLY A 10 -8.97 1.88 3.72
CA GLY A 10 -8.51 1.46 5.04
C GLY A 10 -8.30 -0.05 5.14
N ILE A 11 -9.25 -0.85 4.61
CA ILE A 11 -9.09 -2.31 4.48
C ILE A 11 -7.82 -2.62 3.68
N GLY A 12 -7.64 -1.97 2.53
CA GLY A 12 -6.45 -2.17 1.69
C GLY A 12 -5.15 -1.80 2.39
N THR A 13 -5.15 -0.73 3.18
CA THR A 13 -3.95 -0.32 3.91
C THR A 13 -3.55 -1.35 4.97
N GLN A 14 -4.53 -1.89 5.70
CA GLN A 14 -4.31 -2.98 6.66
C GLN A 14 -3.85 -4.26 5.95
N ALA A 15 -4.43 -4.61 4.80
CA ALA A 15 -4.05 -5.81 4.04
C ALA A 15 -2.61 -5.70 3.54
N TYR A 16 -2.19 -4.50 3.12
CA TYR A 16 -0.81 -4.25 2.71
C TYR A 16 0.15 -4.36 3.89
N ALA A 17 -0.12 -3.66 5.01
CA ALA A 17 0.73 -3.69 6.20
C ALA A 17 0.84 -5.11 6.79
N GLY A 18 -0.27 -5.85 6.83
CA GLY A 18 -0.29 -7.26 7.21
C GLY A 18 0.53 -8.13 6.26
N SER A 19 0.44 -7.93 4.95
CA SER A 19 1.22 -8.68 3.96
C SER A 19 2.72 -8.36 4.04
N GLN A 20 3.07 -7.11 4.30
CA GLN A 20 4.45 -6.65 4.49
C GLN A 20 5.06 -7.25 5.76
N THR A 21 4.32 -7.23 6.87
CA THR A 21 4.77 -7.86 8.11
C THR A 21 4.92 -9.38 7.94
N LEU A 22 3.98 -10.02 7.23
CA LEU A 22 4.06 -11.45 6.93
C LEU A 22 5.25 -11.79 6.02
N GLN A 23 5.56 -10.96 5.04
CA GLN A 23 6.77 -11.09 4.22
C GLN A 23 8.04 -11.01 5.09
N SER A 24 8.12 -10.06 6.04
CA SER A 24 9.25 -9.98 6.97
C SER A 24 9.36 -11.22 7.87
N ILE A 25 8.23 -11.76 8.33
CA ILE A 25 8.20 -13.01 9.11
C ILE A 25 8.74 -14.18 8.26
N ILE A 26 8.27 -14.33 7.02
CA ILE A 26 8.73 -15.40 6.11
C ILE A 26 10.24 -15.25 5.85
N LEU A 27 10.70 -14.03 5.56
CA LEU A 27 12.11 -13.75 5.30
C LEU A 27 13.00 -14.14 6.48
N LEU A 28 12.63 -13.73 7.70
CA LEU A 28 13.40 -14.02 8.91
C LEU A 28 13.29 -15.49 9.37
N SER A 29 12.19 -16.16 9.04
CA SER A 29 12.00 -17.59 9.37
C SER A 29 12.77 -18.51 8.42
N THR A 30 12.99 -18.07 7.18
CA THR A 30 13.72 -18.84 6.16
C THR A 30 15.20 -18.49 6.10
N GLY A 31 15.66 -17.55 6.94
CA GLY A 31 17.03 -17.06 7.01
C GLY A 31 17.04 -15.56 7.23
N THR A 32 17.78 -14.83 6.40
CA THR A 32 17.71 -13.36 6.29
C THR A 32 17.95 -13.01 4.83
N ASN A 33 17.74 -11.75 4.44
CA ASN A 33 18.06 -11.30 3.09
C ASN A 33 19.52 -11.63 2.68
N LYS A 34 20.47 -11.55 3.61
CA LYS A 34 21.88 -11.94 3.40
C LYS A 34 22.10 -13.45 3.51
N GLY A 35 21.33 -14.13 4.36
CA GLY A 35 21.42 -15.56 4.61
C GLY A 35 20.67 -16.44 3.61
N GLY A 36 20.27 -15.91 2.44
CA GLY A 36 19.52 -16.66 1.43
C GLY A 36 18.04 -16.89 1.77
N GLY A 37 17.48 -16.11 2.69
CA GLY A 37 16.07 -16.15 3.09
C GLY A 37 15.14 -15.82 1.94
N TYR A 38 13.94 -16.39 1.97
CA TYR A 38 12.95 -16.26 0.91
C TYR A 38 12.23 -14.91 1.00
N PHE A 39 12.60 -13.99 0.12
CA PHE A 39 11.88 -12.74 -0.07
C PHE A 39 10.68 -12.94 -1.02
N ALA A 40 9.47 -12.80 -0.48
CA ALA A 40 8.26 -13.07 -1.26
C ALA A 40 8.19 -12.19 -2.53
N PRO A 41 8.06 -12.78 -3.74
CA PRO A 41 7.91 -12.01 -4.96
C PRO A 41 6.57 -11.26 -4.99
N LYS A 42 6.46 -10.24 -5.84
CA LYS A 42 5.27 -9.36 -5.91
C LYS A 42 3.94 -10.10 -6.08
N TRP A 43 3.92 -11.20 -6.84
CA TRP A 43 2.71 -11.99 -7.03
C TRP A 43 2.27 -12.67 -5.72
N LEU A 44 3.23 -13.19 -4.94
CA LEU A 44 2.94 -13.83 -3.66
C LEU A 44 2.50 -12.79 -2.62
N PHE A 45 3.12 -11.61 -2.64
CA PHE A 45 2.67 -10.47 -1.85
C PHE A 45 1.20 -10.12 -2.14
N LEU A 46 0.83 -10.05 -3.42
CA LEU A 46 -0.57 -9.82 -3.81
C LEU A 46 -1.48 -10.96 -3.34
N CYS A 47 -1.04 -12.22 -3.42
CA CYS A 47 -1.82 -13.35 -2.92
C CYS A 47 -2.06 -13.25 -1.39
N MET A 48 -1.08 -12.83 -0.60
CA MET A 48 -1.25 -12.58 0.84
C MET A 48 -2.25 -11.45 1.09
N TYR A 49 -2.16 -10.35 0.33
CA TYR A 49 -3.08 -9.21 0.41
C TYR A 49 -4.53 -9.63 0.11
N ILE A 50 -4.73 -10.39 -0.97
CA ILE A 50 -6.05 -10.90 -1.36
C ILE A 50 -6.55 -11.90 -0.32
N GLY A 51 -5.68 -12.80 0.14
CA GLY A 51 -6.00 -13.79 1.17
C GLY A 51 -6.51 -13.16 2.46
N LEU A 52 -5.79 -12.16 2.98
CA LEU A 52 -6.23 -11.39 4.17
C LEU A 52 -7.59 -10.73 3.94
N THR A 53 -7.79 -10.07 2.79
CA THR A 53 -9.05 -9.41 2.45
C THR A 53 -10.22 -10.40 2.38
N VAL A 54 -10.01 -11.57 1.76
CA VAL A 54 -11.02 -12.63 1.66
C VAL A 54 -11.33 -13.23 3.02
N ILE A 55 -10.32 -13.46 3.87
CA ILE A 55 -10.50 -13.94 5.23
C ILE A 55 -11.35 -12.95 6.04
N TRP A 56 -11.05 -11.65 5.97
CA TRP A 56 -11.85 -10.64 6.65
C TRP A 56 -13.28 -10.59 6.14
N ALA A 57 -13.50 -10.73 4.83
CA ALA A 57 -14.83 -10.77 4.23
C ALA A 57 -15.64 -12.00 4.69
N ALA A 58 -14.98 -13.17 4.74
CA ALA A 58 -15.57 -14.40 5.23
C ALA A 58 -15.93 -14.31 6.71
N LEU A 59 -15.01 -13.81 7.55
CA LEU A 59 -15.24 -13.61 8.98
C LEU A 59 -16.38 -12.63 9.25
N ASN A 60 -16.44 -11.54 8.47
CA ASN A 60 -17.53 -10.57 8.53
C ASN A 60 -18.85 -11.06 7.90
N THR A 61 -18.91 -12.28 7.38
CA THR A 61 -20.18 -12.88 6.90
C THR A 61 -20.89 -13.69 7.99
N PHE A 62 -20.19 -14.05 9.08
CA PHE A 62 -20.76 -14.78 10.21
C PHE A 62 -21.71 -13.92 11.05
N ALA A 63 -22.40 -14.55 12.01
CA ALA A 63 -23.33 -13.86 12.90
C ALA A 63 -22.64 -12.75 13.72
N LEU A 64 -23.38 -11.67 14.00
CA LEU A 64 -22.90 -10.51 14.78
C LEU A 64 -22.25 -10.88 16.12
N GLU A 65 -22.78 -11.91 16.80
CA GLU A 65 -22.26 -12.40 18.07
C GLU A 65 -20.82 -12.93 17.95
N VAL A 66 -20.48 -13.57 16.82
CA VAL A 66 -19.13 -14.07 16.55
C VAL A 66 -18.18 -12.89 16.32
N ILE A 67 -18.62 -11.89 15.55
CA ILE A 67 -17.82 -10.69 15.28
C ILE A 67 -17.53 -9.95 16.59
N ALA A 68 -18.54 -9.75 17.44
CA ALA A 68 -18.37 -9.12 18.75
C ALA A 68 -17.40 -9.88 19.66
N PHE A 69 -17.45 -11.21 19.65
CA PHE A 69 -16.49 -12.03 20.39
C PHE A 69 -15.06 -11.90 19.88
N ILE A 70 -14.86 -11.90 18.55
CA ILE A 70 -13.54 -11.71 17.94
C ILE A 70 -13.00 -10.30 18.23
N ASP A 71 -13.85 -9.28 18.24
CA ASP A 71 -13.46 -7.91 18.59
C ASP A 71 -12.98 -7.80 20.04
N ILE A 72 -13.55 -8.56 20.98
CA ILE A 72 -13.06 -8.63 22.36
C ILE A 72 -11.65 -9.25 22.41
N ILE A 73 -11.42 -10.33 21.67
CA ILE A 73 -10.08 -10.96 21.56
C ILE A 73 -9.09 -9.97 20.95
N SER A 74 -9.50 -9.26 19.90
CA SER A 74 -8.71 -8.23 19.23
C SER A 74 -8.23 -7.14 20.21
N ILE A 75 -9.11 -6.65 21.10
CA ILE A 75 -8.74 -5.64 22.09
C ILE A 75 -7.64 -6.16 23.01
N TRP A 76 -7.82 -7.36 23.57
CA TRP A 76 -6.81 -7.95 24.47
C TRP A 76 -5.51 -8.28 23.75
N TRP A 77 -5.57 -8.75 22.50
CA TRP A 77 -4.38 -8.99 21.69
C TRP A 77 -3.57 -7.70 21.49
N GLN A 78 -4.23 -6.59 21.20
CA GLN A 78 -3.56 -5.30 21.00
C GLN A 78 -2.99 -4.75 22.31
N VAL A 79 -3.73 -4.83 23.42
CA VAL A 79 -3.28 -4.33 24.72
C VAL A 79 -2.10 -5.16 25.25
N ILE A 80 -2.26 -6.49 25.30
CA ILE A 80 -1.22 -7.39 25.81
C ILE A 80 -0.04 -7.43 24.85
N GLY A 81 -0.30 -7.58 23.55
CA GLY A 81 0.74 -7.61 22.53
C GLY A 81 1.54 -6.31 22.46
N GLY A 82 0.85 -5.17 22.52
CA GLY A 82 1.50 -3.85 22.60
C GLY A 82 2.35 -3.71 23.86
N ALA A 83 1.82 -4.09 25.03
CA ALA A 83 2.58 -4.07 26.28
C ALA A 83 3.82 -4.98 26.24
N VAL A 84 3.69 -6.18 25.68
CA VAL A 84 4.81 -7.12 25.49
C VAL A 84 5.90 -6.48 24.63
N ILE A 85 5.56 -5.82 23.52
CA ILE A 85 6.58 -5.19 22.67
C ILE A 85 7.23 -4.00 23.40
N VAL A 86 6.44 -3.14 24.04
CA VAL A 86 6.93 -1.96 24.78
C VAL A 86 7.90 -2.36 25.89
N ILE A 87 7.66 -3.48 26.58
CA ILE A 87 8.48 -3.93 27.70
C ILE A 87 9.66 -4.78 27.21
N MET A 88 9.43 -5.78 26.35
CA MET A 88 10.47 -6.73 25.95
C MET A 88 11.52 -6.12 25.04
N LEU A 89 11.14 -5.21 24.15
CA LEU A 89 12.08 -4.68 23.15
C LEU A 89 13.25 -3.90 23.80
N PRO A 90 13.02 -2.96 24.75
CA PRO A 90 14.12 -2.30 25.45
C PRO A 90 14.92 -3.24 26.36
N LEU A 91 14.28 -4.28 26.93
CA LEU A 91 14.97 -5.26 27.78
C LEU A 91 15.92 -6.17 27.00
N VAL A 92 15.61 -6.44 25.73
CA VAL A 92 16.40 -7.33 24.88
C VAL A 92 17.51 -6.56 24.14
N ALA A 93 17.29 -5.29 23.81
CA ALA A 93 18.29 -4.46 23.16
C ALA A 93 19.52 -4.26 24.09
N LEU A 94 20.65 -4.91 23.76
CA LEU A 94 21.90 -4.83 24.54
C LEU A 94 22.42 -3.39 24.66
N THR A 95 22.31 -2.64 23.56
CA THR A 95 22.69 -1.25 23.44
C THR A 95 21.43 -0.46 23.18
N THR A 96 21.13 0.47 24.09
CA THR A 96 20.02 1.41 23.94
C THR A 96 20.57 2.79 23.66
N GLN A 97 19.84 3.56 22.85
CA GLN A 97 20.20 4.94 22.57
C GLN A 97 20.05 5.80 23.83
N SER A 98 20.90 6.82 23.96
CA SER A 98 20.79 7.75 25.08
C SER A 98 19.48 8.55 25.00
N ALA A 99 18.95 8.98 26.15
CA ALA A 99 17.78 9.87 26.18
C ALA A 99 18.04 11.17 25.40
N SER A 100 19.29 11.67 25.39
CA SER A 100 19.67 12.81 24.56
C SER A 100 19.46 12.51 23.08
N TYR A 101 19.90 11.35 22.59
CA TYR A 101 19.68 10.96 21.19
C TYR A 101 18.19 10.92 20.85
N VAL A 102 17.37 10.25 21.67
CA VAL A 102 15.93 10.07 21.41
C VAL A 102 15.15 11.40 21.43
N PHE A 103 15.46 12.32 22.34
CA PHE A 103 14.68 13.56 22.50
C PHE A 103 15.27 14.79 21.79
N THR A 104 16.55 14.75 21.38
CA THR A 104 17.22 15.93 20.81
C THR A 104 17.78 15.71 19.41
N ASN A 105 18.05 14.46 19.00
CA ASN A 105 18.62 14.21 17.68
C ASN A 105 17.53 14.17 16.61
N PHE A 106 17.82 14.78 15.45
CA PHE A 106 16.91 14.80 14.30
C PHE A 106 17.63 14.31 13.05
N GLU A 107 17.40 13.04 12.73
CA GLU A 107 18.01 12.37 11.59
C GLU A 107 17.07 12.33 10.38
N LEU A 108 17.66 12.52 9.20
CA LEU A 108 16.98 12.39 7.91
C LEU A 108 17.69 11.33 7.07
N ALA A 109 16.92 10.53 6.34
CA ALA A 109 17.45 9.62 5.34
C ALA A 109 17.10 10.11 3.92
N PRO A 110 17.69 11.22 3.42
CA PRO A 110 17.29 11.84 2.16
C PRO A 110 17.49 10.92 0.94
N ASN A 111 18.50 10.04 0.99
CA ASN A 111 18.79 9.09 -0.08
C ASN A 111 17.68 8.04 -0.25
N THR A 112 17.04 7.63 0.85
CA THR A 112 15.99 6.61 0.84
C THR A 112 14.60 7.23 0.75
N THR A 113 14.36 8.30 1.51
CA THR A 113 13.04 8.93 1.63
C THR A 113 12.77 9.99 0.55
N GLY A 114 13.81 10.50 -0.11
CA GLY A 114 13.72 11.64 -1.03
C GLY A 114 13.42 12.97 -0.33
N ILE A 115 13.47 13.02 1.00
CA ILE A 115 13.13 14.18 1.82
C ILE A 115 14.40 14.80 2.40
N SER A 116 14.75 15.99 1.93
CA SER A 116 15.94 16.73 2.39
C SER A 116 15.62 17.90 3.31
N SER A 117 14.38 18.40 3.29
CA SER A 117 13.97 19.55 4.10
C SER A 117 13.44 19.12 5.48
N LYS A 118 14.13 19.52 6.55
CA LYS A 118 13.71 19.28 7.95
C LYS A 118 12.28 19.73 8.25
N PRO A 119 11.82 20.95 7.85
CA PRO A 119 10.45 21.38 8.12
C PRO A 119 9.40 20.45 7.50
N TYR A 120 9.63 19.98 6.28
CA TYR A 120 8.73 19.05 5.60
C TYR A 120 8.71 17.68 6.27
N ALA A 121 9.85 17.18 6.77
CA ALA A 121 9.91 15.92 7.50
C ALA A 121 9.15 15.98 8.83
N VAL A 122 9.22 17.13 9.54
CA VAL A 122 8.41 17.38 10.74
C VAL A 122 6.92 17.31 10.41
N ILE A 123 6.50 18.01 9.36
CA ILE A 123 5.10 18.01 8.90
C ILE A 123 4.65 16.58 8.51
N LEU A 124 5.48 15.83 7.79
CA LEU A 124 5.18 14.45 7.43
C LEU A 124 5.08 13.52 8.66
N SER A 125 5.87 13.77 9.70
CA SER A 125 5.81 13.03 10.96
C SER A 125 4.49 13.30 11.71
N PHE A 126 3.98 14.54 11.65
CA PHE A 126 2.64 14.87 12.14
C PHE A 126 1.56 14.10 11.35
N LEU A 127 1.70 13.99 10.02
CA LEU A 127 0.75 13.24 9.19
C LEU A 127 0.68 11.75 9.58
N VAL A 128 1.84 11.10 9.80
CA VAL A 128 1.89 9.69 10.24
C VAL A 128 1.26 9.50 11.62
N SER A 129 1.49 10.46 12.53
CA SER A 129 0.88 10.46 13.86
C SER A 129 -0.64 10.58 13.79
N GLN A 130 -1.16 11.46 12.92
CA GLN A 130 -2.60 11.57 12.68
C GLN A 130 -3.19 10.30 12.06
N TYR A 131 -2.51 9.72 11.06
CA TYR A 131 -2.92 8.48 10.43
C TYR A 131 -3.08 7.35 11.45
N SER A 132 -2.16 7.26 12.42
CA SER A 132 -2.18 6.25 13.49
C SER A 132 -3.36 6.39 14.45
N LEU A 133 -3.99 7.57 14.50
CA LEU A 133 -5.14 7.85 15.36
C LEU A 133 -6.48 7.75 14.62
N TYR A 134 -6.52 7.57 13.30
CA TYR A 134 -7.79 7.46 12.58
C TYR A 134 -8.61 6.22 12.98
N GLY A 135 -9.93 6.31 12.87
CA GLY A 135 -10.86 5.23 13.21
C GLY A 135 -11.55 5.36 14.56
N TYR A 136 -11.29 6.40 15.35
CA TYR A 136 -11.98 6.64 16.63
C TYR A 136 -13.49 6.81 16.48
N ASP A 137 -13.96 7.29 15.34
CA ASP A 137 -15.38 7.43 15.00
C ASP A 137 -16.06 6.10 14.63
N ALA A 138 -15.31 4.99 14.54
CA ALA A 138 -15.89 3.65 14.45
C ALA A 138 -16.93 3.43 15.57
N ALA A 139 -16.63 3.91 16.78
CA ALA A 139 -17.57 3.89 17.90
C ALA A 139 -18.89 4.60 17.58
N ALA A 140 -18.87 5.67 16.78
CA ALA A 140 -20.07 6.38 16.34
C ALA A 140 -20.90 5.54 15.35
N HIS A 141 -20.26 4.79 14.44
CA HIS A 141 -20.94 3.91 13.48
C HIS A 141 -21.59 2.69 14.14
N LEU A 142 -21.14 2.29 15.33
CA LEU A 142 -21.72 1.22 16.14
C LEU A 142 -22.72 1.71 17.20
N THR A 143 -23.08 2.98 17.20
CA THR A 143 -23.99 3.54 18.22
C THR A 143 -25.39 2.92 18.19
N GLU A 144 -25.90 2.53 17.00
CA GLU A 144 -27.21 1.86 16.87
C GLU A 144 -27.27 0.53 17.65
N GLU A 145 -26.13 -0.11 17.89
CA GLU A 145 -25.99 -1.39 18.61
C GLU A 145 -25.55 -1.18 20.09
N THR A 146 -25.26 0.06 20.48
CA THR A 146 -24.67 0.40 21.79
C THR A 146 -25.74 0.78 22.81
N LYS A 147 -25.76 0.10 23.97
CA LYS A 147 -26.62 0.49 25.10
C LYS A 147 -26.17 1.84 25.68
N GLY A 148 -27.08 2.79 25.80
CA GLY A 148 -26.75 4.13 26.33
C GLY A 148 -25.80 4.93 25.44
N ALA A 149 -25.99 4.84 24.12
CA ALA A 149 -25.11 5.43 23.11
C ALA A 149 -24.89 6.96 23.26
N ASP A 150 -25.86 7.66 23.86
CA ASP A 150 -25.82 9.11 24.12
C ASP A 150 -24.72 9.52 25.11
N LYS A 151 -24.33 8.64 26.03
CA LYS A 151 -23.20 8.84 26.97
C LYS A 151 -22.00 7.97 26.62
N ASN A 152 -22.24 6.71 26.30
CA ASN A 152 -21.17 5.73 26.09
C ASN A 152 -20.41 5.98 24.77
N GLY A 153 -21.06 6.52 23.74
CA GLY A 153 -20.42 6.86 22.48
C GLY A 153 -19.29 7.89 22.66
N PRO A 154 -19.57 9.10 23.20
CA PRO A 154 -18.54 10.11 23.46
C PRO A 154 -17.43 9.64 24.40
N ILE A 155 -17.77 8.89 25.45
CA ILE A 155 -16.78 8.35 26.40
C ILE A 155 -15.86 7.34 25.70
N ALA A 156 -16.40 6.46 24.85
CA ALA A 156 -15.61 5.50 24.10
C ALA A 156 -14.63 6.18 23.13
N ILE A 157 -15.07 7.23 22.42
CA ILE A 157 -14.22 8.00 21.50
C ILE A 157 -13.07 8.66 22.25
N LEU A 158 -13.35 9.40 23.33
CA LEU A 158 -12.31 10.13 24.07
C LEU A 158 -11.39 9.18 24.86
N GLY A 159 -11.96 8.14 25.46
CA GLY A 159 -11.19 7.14 26.21
C GLY A 159 -10.25 6.35 25.32
N SER A 160 -10.72 5.90 24.15
CA SER A 160 -9.86 5.18 23.19
C SER A 160 -8.73 6.06 22.66
N LEU A 161 -8.99 7.33 22.35
CA LEU A 161 -7.97 8.31 21.93
C LEU A 161 -6.90 8.53 23.01
N ALA A 162 -7.30 8.68 24.27
CA ALA A 162 -6.35 8.87 25.37
C ALA A 162 -5.46 7.64 25.57
N ILE A 163 -6.06 6.44 25.61
CA ILE A 163 -5.33 5.18 25.81
C ILE A 163 -4.36 4.95 24.65
N ILE A 164 -4.83 5.03 23.40
CA ILE A 164 -3.98 4.75 22.23
C ILE A 164 -2.84 5.78 22.07
N SER A 165 -3.05 7.03 22.48
CA SER A 165 -2.00 8.05 22.45
C SER A 165 -0.87 7.71 23.43
N VAL A 166 -1.20 7.29 24.64
CA VAL A 166 -0.19 6.91 25.66
C VAL A 166 0.54 5.63 25.24
N PHE A 167 -0.20 4.59 24.82
CA PHE A 167 0.41 3.34 24.37
C PHE A 167 1.24 3.51 23.10
N GLY A 168 0.73 4.25 22.12
CA GLY A 168 1.45 4.55 20.88
C GLY A 168 2.72 5.34 21.12
N TRP A 169 2.70 6.32 22.03
CA TRP A 169 3.89 7.06 22.42
C TRP A 169 4.93 6.14 23.09
N ALA A 170 4.51 5.30 24.04
CA ALA A 170 5.39 4.32 24.68
C ALA A 170 5.99 3.32 23.67
N TYR A 171 5.22 2.88 22.68
CA TYR A 171 5.69 2.00 21.61
C TYR A 171 6.73 2.68 20.71
N ILE A 172 6.50 3.93 20.31
CA ILE A 172 7.48 4.70 19.52
C ILE A 172 8.77 4.92 20.31
N LEU A 173 8.68 5.23 21.60
CA LEU A 173 9.85 5.33 22.47
C LEU A 173 10.61 4.00 22.53
N ALA A 174 9.92 2.89 22.78
CA ALA A 174 10.54 1.57 22.83
C ALA A 174 11.29 1.23 21.53
N LEU A 175 10.70 1.53 20.36
CA LEU A 175 11.39 1.37 19.08
C LEU A 175 12.62 2.28 18.97
N THR A 176 12.48 3.56 19.31
CA THR A 176 13.54 4.57 19.11
C THR A 176 14.73 4.34 20.04
N PHE A 177 14.48 3.94 21.29
CA PHE A 177 15.53 3.55 22.23
C PHE A 177 16.29 2.29 21.79
N SER A 178 15.65 1.40 21.03
CA SER A 178 16.24 0.15 20.56
C SER A 178 16.90 0.23 19.18
N ILE A 179 16.95 1.41 18.55
CA ILE A 179 17.66 1.62 17.28
C ILE A 179 19.15 1.41 17.49
N GLN A 180 19.76 0.50 16.73
CA GLN A 180 21.20 0.24 16.78
C GLN A 180 21.96 1.17 15.83
N ASP A 181 21.65 1.11 14.54
CA ASP A 181 22.23 1.97 13.50
C ASP A 181 21.13 2.53 12.61
N PHE A 182 20.95 3.85 12.64
CA PHE A 182 19.91 4.54 11.87
C PHE A 182 20.10 4.41 10.35
N ALA A 183 21.34 4.48 9.85
CA ALA A 183 21.61 4.41 8.41
C ALA A 183 21.33 3.00 7.87
N TYR A 184 21.56 1.99 8.70
CA TYR A 184 21.37 0.59 8.37
C TYR A 184 19.90 0.15 8.31
N LEU A 185 18.99 0.84 9.02
CA LEU A 185 17.56 0.52 9.03
C LEU A 185 16.90 0.55 7.64
N TYR A 186 17.40 1.43 6.78
CA TYR A 186 16.84 1.67 5.45
C TYR A 186 17.65 1.04 4.32
N ASP A 187 18.74 0.34 4.63
CA ASP A 187 19.58 -0.29 3.62
C ASP A 187 18.84 -1.47 2.96
N PRO A 188 18.63 -1.46 1.63
CA PRO A 188 18.03 -2.59 0.91
C PRO A 188 18.82 -3.90 1.05
N ASN A 189 20.09 -3.84 1.45
CA ASN A 189 20.95 -4.99 1.68
C ASN A 189 20.97 -5.45 3.13
N ASN A 190 20.21 -4.82 4.04
CA ASN A 190 20.10 -5.28 5.41
C ASN A 190 19.34 -6.62 5.49
N GLU A 191 19.30 -7.23 6.68
CA GLU A 191 18.73 -8.56 6.93
C GLU A 191 17.24 -8.65 6.61
N THR A 192 16.54 -7.51 6.63
CA THR A 192 15.11 -7.39 6.31
C THR A 192 14.82 -6.71 4.96
N ALA A 193 15.84 -6.55 4.12
CA ALA A 193 15.80 -5.91 2.80
C ALA A 193 15.31 -4.44 2.79
N GLY A 194 15.42 -3.73 3.91
CA GLY A 194 14.85 -2.39 4.10
C GLY A 194 13.33 -2.36 3.94
N ALA A 195 12.67 -3.52 3.94
CA ALA A 195 11.26 -3.65 3.57
C ALA A 195 10.35 -3.16 4.70
N PHE A 196 10.71 -3.41 5.96
CA PHE A 196 9.90 -3.01 7.13
C PHE A 196 10.80 -2.62 8.30
N VAL A 197 10.93 -1.32 8.57
CA VAL A 197 11.87 -0.78 9.57
C VAL A 197 11.70 -1.40 10.97
N PRO A 198 10.46 -1.57 11.51
CA PRO A 198 10.30 -2.24 12.80
C PRO A 198 10.83 -3.67 12.81
N ALA A 199 10.79 -4.41 11.69
CA ALA A 199 11.37 -5.75 11.64
C ALA A 199 12.89 -5.73 11.80
N GLN A 200 13.58 -4.74 11.23
CA GLN A 200 15.04 -4.62 11.39
C GLN A 200 15.39 -4.31 12.85
N ILE A 201 14.70 -3.37 13.49
CA ILE A 201 14.94 -3.01 14.90
C ILE A 201 14.75 -4.25 15.81
N LEU A 202 13.66 -5.00 15.58
CA LEU A 202 13.41 -6.23 16.32
C LEU A 202 14.48 -7.30 16.06
N TYR A 203 14.90 -7.47 14.81
CA TYR A 203 15.96 -8.40 14.43
C TYR A 203 17.28 -8.04 15.11
N ASP A 204 17.72 -6.78 15.02
CA ASP A 204 18.99 -6.31 15.57
C ASP A 204 19.04 -6.49 17.10
N ALA A 205 17.94 -6.19 17.80
CA ALA A 205 17.86 -6.36 19.25
C ALA A 205 18.03 -7.84 19.66
N PHE A 206 17.30 -8.76 19.02
CA PHE A 206 17.33 -10.19 19.40
C PHE A 206 18.59 -10.91 18.89
N HIS A 207 19.04 -10.60 17.68
CA HIS A 207 20.27 -11.17 17.13
C HIS A 207 21.50 -10.68 17.89
N GLY A 208 21.53 -9.41 18.32
CA GLY A 208 22.61 -8.87 19.14
C GLY A 208 22.73 -9.58 20.49
N ARG A 209 21.61 -9.87 21.17
CA ARG A 209 21.63 -10.48 22.51
C ARG A 209 21.73 -12.00 22.53
N TYR A 210 20.99 -12.67 21.66
CA TYR A 210 20.80 -14.13 21.70
C TYR A 210 21.39 -14.85 20.48
N HIS A 211 21.94 -14.11 19.50
CA HIS A 211 22.39 -14.66 18.22
C HIS A 211 21.30 -15.49 17.51
N ASN A 212 20.03 -15.15 17.77
CA ASN A 212 18.87 -15.87 17.25
C ASN A 212 17.75 -14.87 16.89
N SER A 213 17.09 -15.09 15.75
CA SER A 213 15.96 -14.28 15.25
C SER A 213 14.59 -14.73 15.77
N ALA A 214 14.49 -15.86 16.47
CA ALA A 214 13.23 -16.44 16.91
C ALA A 214 12.35 -15.47 17.72
N GLY A 215 12.94 -14.70 18.65
CA GLY A 215 12.17 -13.73 19.43
C GLY A 215 11.67 -12.54 18.60
N ALA A 216 12.45 -12.09 17.60
CA ALA A 216 12.00 -11.07 16.65
C ALA A 216 10.79 -11.57 15.83
N ILE A 217 10.80 -12.84 15.41
CA ILE A 217 9.69 -13.47 14.69
C ILE A 217 8.42 -13.51 15.55
N VAL A 218 8.53 -13.87 16.83
CA VAL A 218 7.39 -13.87 17.76
C VAL A 218 6.79 -12.48 17.92
N LEU A 219 7.62 -11.45 18.11
CA LEU A 219 7.13 -10.07 18.22
C LEU A 219 6.53 -9.55 16.91
N LEU A 220 7.10 -9.92 15.76
CA LEU A 220 6.51 -9.62 14.46
C LEU A 220 5.15 -10.30 14.27
N PHE A 221 4.95 -11.50 14.79
CA PHE A 221 3.66 -12.18 14.75
C PHE A 221 2.60 -11.45 15.59
N ILE A 222 2.99 -10.85 16.71
CA ILE A 222 2.12 -9.96 17.51
C ILE A 222 1.70 -8.73 16.70
N ILE A 223 2.65 -8.08 16.01
CA ILE A 223 2.38 -6.94 15.12
C ILE A 223 1.46 -7.37 13.97
N TRP A 224 1.73 -8.52 13.34
CA TRP A 224 0.91 -9.06 12.27
C TRP A 224 -0.54 -9.32 12.74
N GLY A 225 -0.71 -9.92 13.92
CA GLY A 225 -2.03 -10.13 14.51
C GLY A 225 -2.78 -8.82 14.76
N SER A 226 -2.07 -7.74 15.11
CA SER A 226 -2.67 -6.42 15.28
C SER A 226 -3.21 -5.86 13.95
N PHE A 227 -2.46 -5.99 12.86
CA PHE A 227 -2.96 -5.64 11.51
C PHE A 227 -4.11 -6.53 11.06
N PHE A 228 -4.06 -7.84 11.40
CA PHE A 228 -5.14 -8.78 11.10
C PHE A 228 -6.46 -8.37 11.77
N PHE A 229 -6.42 -8.12 13.08
CA PHE A 229 -7.61 -7.72 13.81
C PHE A 229 -8.08 -6.30 13.46
N GLY A 230 -7.16 -5.38 13.18
CA GLY A 230 -7.48 -4.04 12.70
C GLY A 230 -8.21 -4.07 11.34
N GLY A 231 -7.74 -4.89 10.40
CA GLY A 231 -8.40 -5.09 9.11
C GLY A 231 -9.79 -5.73 9.23
N LEU A 232 -9.96 -6.68 10.17
CA LEU A 232 -11.25 -7.27 10.46
C LEU A 232 -12.27 -6.22 10.93
N SER A 233 -11.89 -5.39 11.92
CA SER A 233 -12.75 -4.36 12.51
C SER A 233 -13.11 -3.23 11.54
N ILE A 234 -12.15 -2.78 10.72
CA ILE A 234 -12.40 -1.79 9.66
C ILE A 234 -13.36 -2.37 8.62
N THR A 235 -13.24 -3.65 8.27
CA THR A 235 -14.17 -4.30 7.33
C THR A 235 -15.61 -4.30 7.87
N THR A 236 -15.80 -4.56 9.17
CA THR A 236 -17.11 -4.47 9.82
C THR A 236 -17.68 -3.06 9.75
N SER A 237 -16.87 -2.05 10.07
CA SER A 237 -17.27 -0.64 10.04
C SER A 237 -17.61 -0.17 8.62
N ALA A 238 -16.78 -0.51 7.64
CA ALA A 238 -17.01 -0.21 6.22
C ALA A 238 -18.35 -0.77 5.73
N ALA A 239 -18.63 -2.03 6.08
CA ALA A 239 -19.87 -2.70 5.69
C ALA A 239 -21.11 -2.02 6.28
N ARG A 240 -21.07 -1.62 7.56
CA ARG A 240 -22.18 -0.89 8.22
C ARG A 240 -22.45 0.46 7.57
N VAL A 241 -21.41 1.23 7.26
CA VAL A 241 -21.54 2.56 6.64
C VAL A 241 -22.11 2.46 5.21
N VAL A 242 -21.57 1.54 4.40
CA VAL A 242 -22.08 1.33 3.02
C VAL A 242 -23.51 0.80 3.03
N TYR A 243 -23.86 -0.04 4.02
CA TYR A 243 -25.22 -0.51 4.23
C TYR A 243 -26.17 0.65 4.60
N ALA A 244 -25.79 1.52 5.52
CA ALA A 244 -26.57 2.70 5.91
C ALA A 244 -26.81 3.63 4.71
N LEU A 245 -25.78 3.91 3.89
CA LEU A 245 -25.98 4.70 2.66
C LEU A 245 -26.87 3.98 1.63
N SER A 246 -26.82 2.65 1.57
CA SER A 246 -27.70 1.86 0.70
C SER A 246 -29.14 1.89 1.17
N ARG A 247 -29.39 1.95 2.48
CA ARG A 247 -30.71 2.18 3.08
C ARG A 247 -31.30 3.50 2.61
N ASP A 248 -30.47 4.53 2.53
CA ASP A 248 -30.84 5.90 2.16
C ASP A 248 -30.81 6.16 0.64
N LYS A 249 -30.69 5.11 -0.19
CA LYS A 249 -30.59 5.17 -1.67
C LYS A 249 -29.40 5.97 -2.20
N GLY A 250 -28.36 6.19 -1.40
CA GLY A 250 -27.17 6.99 -1.75
C GLY A 250 -26.09 6.25 -2.57
N VAL A 251 -26.31 4.99 -2.95
CA VAL A 251 -25.34 4.16 -3.70
C VAL A 251 -26.01 3.56 -4.94
N SER A 252 -25.29 3.50 -6.06
CA SER A 252 -25.77 2.85 -7.28
C SER A 252 -26.13 1.38 -6.99
N PHE A 253 -27.26 0.92 -7.53
CA PHE A 253 -27.82 -0.42 -7.23
C PHE A 253 -28.14 -0.67 -5.75
N SER A 254 -28.53 0.37 -5.00
CA SER A 254 -28.89 0.30 -3.57
C SER A 254 -29.84 -0.85 -3.18
N PHE A 255 -30.72 -1.29 -4.09
CA PHE A 255 -31.62 -2.43 -3.86
C PHE A 255 -30.89 -3.76 -3.61
N LEU A 256 -29.72 -3.97 -4.21
CA LEU A 256 -28.92 -5.19 -4.06
C LEU A 256 -28.14 -5.19 -2.74
N TRP A 257 -27.64 -4.01 -2.37
CA TRP A 257 -26.77 -3.78 -1.21
C TRP A 257 -27.53 -3.65 0.11
N ARG A 258 -28.80 -3.24 0.08
CA ARG A 258 -29.65 -3.12 1.27
C ARG A 258 -30.19 -4.48 1.78
N LYS A 259 -30.00 -5.59 1.04
CA LYS A 259 -30.46 -6.90 1.50
C LYS A 259 -29.60 -7.41 2.66
N LEU A 260 -30.22 -7.61 3.81
CA LEU A 260 -29.61 -8.28 4.97
C LEU A 260 -29.77 -9.79 4.86
N HIS A 261 -28.80 -10.54 5.37
CA HIS A 261 -28.95 -11.98 5.49
C HIS A 261 -30.03 -12.32 6.55
N PRO A 262 -31.07 -13.10 6.21
CA PRO A 262 -32.23 -13.31 7.08
C PRO A 262 -31.89 -13.98 8.42
N LYS A 263 -30.83 -14.80 8.47
CA LYS A 263 -30.40 -15.51 9.68
C LYS A 263 -29.31 -14.80 10.49
N HIS A 264 -28.43 -14.05 9.83
CA HIS A 264 -27.22 -13.49 10.46
C HIS A 264 -27.34 -11.99 10.75
N LYS A 265 -28.34 -11.31 10.16
CA LYS A 265 -28.58 -9.86 10.28
C LYS A 265 -27.36 -9.00 9.88
N VAL A 266 -26.42 -9.55 9.11
CA VAL A 266 -25.25 -8.85 8.57
C VAL A 266 -25.46 -8.55 7.08
N PRO A 267 -25.01 -7.37 6.58
CA PRO A 267 -25.09 -7.03 5.15
C PRO A 267 -24.01 -7.74 4.33
N THR A 268 -24.12 -9.06 4.16
CA THR A 268 -23.13 -9.90 3.45
C THR A 268 -22.77 -9.37 2.06
N ASN A 269 -23.75 -8.96 1.25
CA ASN A 269 -23.48 -8.42 -0.09
C ASN A 269 -22.57 -7.18 -0.07
N VAL A 270 -22.70 -6.36 0.97
CA VAL A 270 -21.91 -5.15 1.14
C VAL A 270 -20.48 -5.48 1.57
N VAL A 271 -20.31 -6.47 2.44
CA VAL A 271 -18.98 -6.97 2.87
C VAL A 271 -18.19 -7.42 1.65
N TRP A 272 -18.78 -8.25 0.79
CA TRP A 272 -18.13 -8.76 -0.41
C TRP A 272 -17.90 -7.66 -1.47
N LEU A 273 -18.78 -6.66 -1.55
CA LEU A 273 -18.53 -5.48 -2.39
C LEU A 273 -17.28 -4.70 -1.91
N CYS A 274 -17.17 -4.45 -0.60
CA CYS A 274 -16.00 -3.78 -0.03
C CYS A 274 -14.72 -4.58 -0.28
N ALA A 275 -14.77 -5.90 -0.10
CA ALA A 275 -13.66 -6.81 -0.37
C ALA A 275 -13.25 -6.79 -1.86
N ALA A 276 -14.21 -6.84 -2.78
CA ALA A 276 -13.94 -6.79 -4.22
C ALA A 276 -13.26 -5.48 -4.62
N ILE A 277 -13.75 -4.34 -4.13
CA ILE A 277 -13.13 -3.03 -4.39
C ILE A 277 -11.72 -2.98 -3.79
N CYS A 278 -11.54 -3.48 -2.57
CA CYS A 278 -10.23 -3.57 -1.92
C CYS A 278 -9.22 -4.42 -2.73
N ILE A 279 -9.65 -5.56 -3.26
CA ILE A 279 -8.84 -6.43 -4.13
C ILE A 279 -8.45 -5.68 -5.42
N LEU A 280 -9.41 -4.98 -6.05
CA LEU A 280 -9.15 -4.19 -7.25
C LEU A 280 -8.13 -3.06 -6.99
N LEU A 281 -8.21 -2.41 -5.83
CA LEU A 281 -7.23 -1.40 -5.40
C LEU A 281 -5.83 -1.99 -5.17
N GLY A 282 -5.72 -3.28 -4.84
CA GLY A 282 -4.45 -3.99 -4.64
C GLY A 282 -3.79 -4.48 -5.93
N LEU A 283 -4.54 -4.66 -7.04
CA LEU A 283 -3.97 -5.15 -8.31
C LEU A 283 -2.75 -4.38 -8.84
N PRO A 284 -2.66 -3.04 -8.71
CA PRO A 284 -1.49 -2.28 -9.13
C PRO A 284 -0.17 -2.68 -8.46
N ILE A 285 -0.20 -3.40 -7.31
CA ILE A 285 1.00 -3.87 -6.59
C ILE A 285 1.93 -4.69 -7.51
N LEU A 286 1.38 -5.40 -8.50
CA LEU A 286 2.17 -6.17 -9.48
C LEU A 286 3.09 -5.28 -10.33
N LYS A 287 2.70 -4.04 -10.59
CA LYS A 287 3.41 -3.14 -11.50
C LYS A 287 4.20 -2.05 -10.79
N VAL A 288 3.69 -1.51 -9.69
CA VAL A 288 4.23 -0.29 -9.08
C VAL A 288 4.51 -0.51 -7.59
N ASN A 289 5.72 -0.18 -7.13
CA ASN A 289 6.10 -0.32 -5.71
C ASN A 289 5.50 0.80 -4.82
N VAL A 290 5.03 1.89 -5.43
CA VAL A 290 4.46 3.08 -4.75
C VAL A 290 2.97 2.91 -4.39
N VAL A 291 2.42 1.70 -4.54
CA VAL A 291 0.98 1.46 -4.39
C VAL A 291 0.52 1.60 -2.94
N PHE A 292 1.35 1.25 -1.96
CA PHE A 292 1.03 1.49 -0.56
C PHE A 292 0.83 2.98 -0.26
N THR A 293 1.77 3.81 -0.71
CA THR A 293 1.68 5.26 -0.53
C THR A 293 0.44 5.80 -1.22
N ALA A 294 0.08 5.29 -2.40
CA ALA A 294 -1.14 5.68 -3.10
C ALA A 294 -2.42 5.25 -2.34
N ILE A 295 -2.52 4.01 -1.88
CA ILE A 295 -3.68 3.49 -1.12
C ILE A 295 -3.84 4.29 0.19
N THR A 296 -2.74 4.49 0.92
CA THR A 296 -2.72 5.24 2.18
C THR A 296 -3.11 6.70 1.96
N SER A 297 -2.66 7.32 0.86
CA SER A 297 -3.04 8.69 0.50
C SER A 297 -4.53 8.81 0.20
N ILE A 298 -5.10 7.89 -0.59
CA ILE A 298 -6.54 7.85 -0.89
C ILE A 298 -7.36 7.68 0.39
N CYS A 299 -6.92 6.78 1.27
CA CYS A 299 -7.53 6.59 2.58
C CYS A 299 -7.49 7.91 3.39
N THR A 300 -6.33 8.54 3.50
CA THR A 300 -6.14 9.76 4.30
C THR A 300 -6.99 10.93 3.77
N ILE A 301 -6.99 11.18 2.46
CA ILE A 301 -7.83 12.24 1.84
C ILE A 301 -9.32 11.99 2.13
N GLY A 302 -9.74 10.73 2.03
CA GLY A 302 -11.12 10.34 2.30
C GLY A 302 -11.53 10.56 3.76
N TRP A 303 -10.64 10.25 4.71
CA TRP A 303 -10.84 10.45 6.15
C TRP A 303 -10.97 11.94 6.48
N VAL A 304 -10.02 12.74 5.99
CA VAL A 304 -9.96 14.18 6.21
C VAL A 304 -11.23 14.86 5.69
N GLY A 305 -11.67 14.52 4.47
CA GLY A 305 -12.93 15.03 3.92
C GLY A 305 -14.16 14.57 4.70
N GLY A 306 -14.16 13.32 5.18
CA GLY A 306 -15.24 12.76 6.00
C GLY A 306 -15.44 13.47 7.33
N TYR A 307 -14.35 13.84 8.00
CA TYR A 307 -14.40 14.59 9.26
C TYR A 307 -14.65 16.09 9.06
N ALA A 308 -14.13 16.68 7.98
CA ALA A 308 -14.32 18.10 7.71
C ALA A 308 -15.79 18.49 7.58
N VAL A 309 -16.61 17.67 6.90
CA VAL A 309 -18.03 17.95 6.65
C VAL A 309 -18.85 18.13 7.94
N PRO A 310 -18.90 17.16 8.88
CA PRO A 310 -19.67 17.31 10.12
C PRO A 310 -19.10 18.41 11.04
N ILE A 311 -17.78 18.62 11.06
CA ILE A 311 -17.15 19.69 11.85
C ILE A 311 -17.57 21.06 11.30
N PHE A 312 -17.48 21.24 9.98
CA PHE A 312 -17.91 22.47 9.31
C PHE A 312 -19.41 22.71 9.49
N ALA A 313 -20.24 21.68 9.30
CA ALA A 313 -21.68 21.77 9.53
C ALA A 313 -21.98 22.19 10.98
N ARG A 314 -21.25 21.66 11.97
CA ARG A 314 -21.42 22.06 13.38
C ARG A 314 -21.00 23.51 13.63
N MET A 315 -19.98 24.01 12.91
CA MET A 315 -19.49 25.38 13.01
C MET A 315 -20.49 26.40 12.45
N VAL A 316 -21.12 26.07 11.31
CA VAL A 316 -22.11 26.93 10.63
C VAL A 316 -23.49 26.86 11.27
N MET A 317 -23.86 25.72 11.87
CA MET A 317 -25.19 25.51 12.45
C MET A 317 -25.47 26.46 13.65
N PRO A 318 -26.56 27.27 13.60
CA PRO A 318 -26.97 28.13 14.71
C PRO A 318 -27.33 27.32 15.96
N GLU A 319 -27.03 27.86 17.15
CA GLU A 319 -27.30 27.18 18.44
C GLU A 319 -28.77 26.84 18.63
N LYS A 320 -29.66 27.74 18.21
CA LYS A 320 -31.12 27.56 18.27
C LYS A 320 -31.61 26.28 17.57
N ASN A 321 -30.85 25.75 16.62
CA ASN A 321 -31.24 24.57 15.83
C ASN A 321 -30.55 23.29 16.34
N PHE A 322 -29.70 23.36 17.37
CA PHE A 322 -28.95 22.22 17.89
C PHE A 322 -29.46 21.79 19.25
N LYS A 323 -29.98 20.56 19.35
CA LYS A 323 -30.36 19.95 20.63
C LYS A 323 -29.12 19.33 21.29
N ALA A 324 -28.69 19.88 22.42
CA ALA A 324 -27.55 19.36 23.15
C ALA A 324 -27.83 17.96 23.71
N GLY A 325 -26.90 17.03 23.49
CA GLY A 325 -26.88 15.73 24.17
C GLY A 325 -26.24 15.81 25.56
N PRO A 326 -26.18 14.69 26.30
CA PRO A 326 -25.56 14.61 27.62
C PRO A 326 -24.09 15.07 27.63
N PHE A 327 -23.40 14.90 26.50
CA PHE A 327 -22.06 15.41 26.26
C PHE A 327 -22.11 16.66 25.37
N TYR A 328 -21.69 17.82 25.90
CA TYR A 328 -21.73 19.09 25.18
C TYR A 328 -20.53 19.99 25.52
N LEU A 329 -19.79 20.42 24.50
CA LEU A 329 -18.58 21.24 24.64
C LEU A 329 -18.83 22.73 24.94
N GLY A 330 -20.10 23.18 24.99
CA GLY A 330 -20.41 24.57 25.35
C GLY A 330 -19.73 25.60 24.44
N LYS A 331 -19.17 26.63 25.09
CA LYS A 331 -18.45 27.73 24.44
C LYS A 331 -17.13 27.28 23.79
N ALA A 332 -16.52 26.19 24.25
CA ALA A 332 -15.27 25.66 23.70
C ALA A 332 -15.44 25.04 22.30
N ARG A 333 -16.67 24.81 21.83
CA ARG A 333 -16.89 24.19 20.52
C ARG A 333 -16.31 24.98 19.35
N ARG A 334 -16.43 26.32 19.36
CA ARG A 334 -15.99 27.18 18.25
C ARG A 334 -14.47 27.15 18.07
N PRO A 335 -13.65 27.36 19.12
CA PRO A 335 -12.20 27.25 18.97
C PRO A 335 -11.79 25.81 18.60
N ILE A 336 -12.43 24.78 19.17
CA ILE A 336 -12.11 23.38 18.84
C ILE A 336 -12.42 23.06 17.37
N CYS A 337 -13.59 23.44 16.85
CA CYS A 337 -13.93 23.25 15.44
C CYS A 337 -12.98 24.00 14.50
N TYR A 338 -12.57 25.22 14.88
CA TYR A 338 -11.62 26.02 14.09
C TYR A 338 -10.24 25.36 14.02
N ILE A 339 -9.70 24.93 15.17
CA ILE A 339 -8.41 24.22 15.25
C ILE A 339 -8.49 22.91 14.44
N ALA A 340 -9.59 22.17 14.55
CA ALA A 340 -9.78 20.93 13.82
C ALA A 340 -9.79 21.14 12.29
N ILE A 341 -10.52 22.15 11.79
CA ILE A 341 -10.54 22.48 10.36
C ILE A 341 -9.15 22.92 9.88
N HIS A 342 -8.45 23.76 10.65
CA HIS A 342 -7.11 24.20 10.28
C HIS A 342 -6.10 23.04 10.22
N THR A 343 -6.21 22.09 11.16
CA THR A 343 -5.38 20.88 11.17
C THR A 343 -5.69 19.97 9.98
N ILE A 344 -6.97 19.83 9.63
CA ILE A 344 -7.44 19.08 8.45
C ILE A 344 -6.90 19.71 7.17
N ASP A 345 -6.96 21.03 7.03
CA ASP A 345 -6.50 21.76 5.85
C ASP A 345 -4.99 21.60 5.63
N LEU A 346 -4.20 21.67 6.70
CA LEU A 346 -2.76 21.41 6.68
C LEU A 346 -2.48 19.99 6.16
N SER A 347 -3.13 18.98 6.74
CA SER A 347 -2.98 17.58 6.32
C SER A 347 -3.39 17.33 4.87
N TYR A 348 -4.37 18.09 4.37
CA TYR A 348 -4.83 17.99 2.97
C TYR A 348 -3.76 18.52 2.00
N GLY A 349 -3.15 19.66 2.33
CA GLY A 349 -2.04 20.24 1.56
C GLY A 349 -0.84 19.29 1.45
N ASP A 350 -0.53 18.57 2.52
CA ASP A 350 0.58 17.61 2.53
C ASP A 350 0.27 16.36 1.71
N THR A 351 -0.93 15.80 1.87
CA THR A 351 -1.29 14.56 1.17
C THR A 351 -1.32 14.76 -0.36
N MET A 352 -1.65 15.96 -0.85
CA MET A 352 -1.55 16.29 -2.27
C MET A 352 -0.11 16.51 -2.76
N ASN A 353 0.81 16.90 -1.87
CA ASN A 353 2.20 17.16 -2.20
C ASN A 353 3.08 15.89 -2.15
N VAL A 354 2.71 14.88 -1.37
CA VAL A 354 3.46 13.61 -1.27
C VAL A 354 3.65 12.90 -2.62
N PRO A 355 2.61 12.66 -3.46
CA PRO A 355 2.78 12.04 -4.77
C PRO A 355 3.65 12.89 -5.71
N ASN A 356 3.46 14.22 -5.71
CA ASN A 356 4.16 15.14 -6.60
C ASN A 356 5.65 15.24 -6.27
N ASN A 357 6.01 15.24 -4.98
CA ASN A 357 7.40 15.31 -4.54
C ASN A 357 8.11 13.96 -4.63
N PHE A 358 7.39 12.84 -4.40
CA PHE A 358 7.94 11.51 -4.66
C PHE A 358 8.26 11.31 -6.15
N ILE A 359 7.33 11.67 -7.05
CA ILE A 359 7.53 11.64 -8.52
C ILE A 359 8.69 12.57 -8.95
N LYS A 360 8.88 13.71 -8.28
CA LYS A 360 10.04 14.59 -8.52
C LYS A 360 11.35 13.95 -8.02
N SER A 361 11.36 13.32 -6.85
CA SER A 361 12.53 12.69 -6.23
C SER A 361 13.02 11.45 -6.98
N THR A 362 12.12 10.64 -7.56
CA THR A 362 12.47 9.47 -8.38
C THR A 362 13.03 9.86 -9.77
N GLY A 363 13.26 11.15 -10.02
CA GLY A 363 13.92 11.64 -11.22
C GLY A 363 13.08 11.39 -12.47
N ARG A 364 12.40 12.43 -12.95
CA ARG A 364 11.70 12.45 -14.25
C ARG A 364 12.56 11.94 -15.42
N ARG A 365 13.90 12.04 -15.32
CA ARG A 365 14.84 11.45 -16.28
C ARG A 365 15.00 9.93 -16.13
N SER A 366 15.05 9.39 -14.92
CA SER A 366 15.28 7.96 -14.69
C SER A 366 14.07 7.12 -15.13
N LEU A 367 12.85 7.59 -14.83
CA LEU A 367 11.61 6.93 -15.22
C LEU A 367 11.36 7.00 -16.72
N VAL A 368 11.64 8.15 -17.36
CA VAL A 368 11.53 8.28 -18.83
C VAL A 368 12.61 7.46 -19.55
N LEU A 369 13.84 7.42 -19.04
CA LEU A 369 14.91 6.59 -19.60
C LEU A 369 14.60 5.10 -19.41
N ARG A 370 14.15 4.66 -18.23
CA ARG A 370 13.73 3.27 -17.99
C ARG A 370 12.52 2.87 -18.83
N ILE A 371 11.51 3.73 -18.97
CA ILE A 371 10.38 3.48 -19.88
C ILE A 371 10.86 3.41 -21.35
N ARG A 372 11.86 4.21 -21.74
CA ARG A 372 12.44 4.19 -23.08
C ARG A 372 13.29 2.94 -23.33
N GLU A 373 14.02 2.47 -22.33
CA GLU A 373 14.79 1.23 -22.34
C GLU A 373 13.89 0.00 -22.33
N GLU A 374 12.86 -0.04 -21.49
CA GLU A 374 11.85 -1.11 -21.48
C GLU A 374 11.08 -1.16 -22.81
N LYS A 375 10.70 -0.01 -23.38
CA LYS A 375 10.09 0.03 -24.72
C LYS A 375 11.05 -0.46 -25.81
N LYS A 376 12.37 -0.20 -25.68
CA LYS A 376 13.39 -0.75 -26.59
C LYS A 376 13.52 -2.26 -26.44
N ALA A 377 13.65 -2.76 -25.21
CA ALA A 377 13.75 -4.19 -24.91
C ALA A 377 12.51 -4.96 -25.39
N LEU A 378 11.31 -4.43 -25.14
CA LEU A 378 10.06 -5.05 -25.59
C LEU A 378 9.93 -5.04 -27.12
N LYS A 379 10.51 -4.02 -27.78
CA LYS A 379 10.56 -3.94 -29.25
C LYS A 379 11.57 -4.95 -29.82
N GLU A 380 12.72 -5.13 -29.16
CA GLU A 380 13.72 -6.15 -29.54
C GLU A 380 13.23 -7.58 -29.31
N GLU A 381 12.54 -7.85 -28.20
CA GLU A 381 11.93 -9.16 -27.94
C GLU A 381 10.86 -9.50 -28.97
N LYS A 382 9.96 -8.55 -29.30
CA LYS A 382 9.00 -8.73 -30.40
C LYS A 382 9.70 -9.00 -31.73
N LEU A 383 10.80 -8.32 -32.01
CA LEU A 383 11.57 -8.51 -33.24
C LEU A 383 12.23 -9.89 -33.29
N LYS A 384 12.81 -10.36 -32.18
CA LYS A 384 13.39 -11.71 -32.06
C LYS A 384 12.32 -12.79 -32.21
N GLN A 385 11.13 -12.54 -31.67
CA GLN A 385 9.99 -13.45 -31.78
C GLN A 385 9.48 -13.52 -33.23
N GLU A 386 9.35 -12.38 -33.92
CA GLU A 386 9.02 -12.33 -35.35
C GLU A 386 10.10 -13.02 -36.23
N GLU A 387 11.39 -12.83 -35.93
CA GLU A 387 12.48 -13.55 -36.61
C GLU A 387 12.37 -15.06 -36.39
N LYS A 388 12.11 -15.50 -35.16
CA LYS A 388 11.93 -16.92 -34.83
C LYS A 388 10.76 -17.55 -35.60
N TYR A 389 9.63 -16.84 -35.70
CA TYR A 389 8.49 -17.30 -36.51
C TYR A 389 8.82 -17.32 -38.01
N THR A 390 9.56 -16.34 -38.50
CA THR A 390 9.97 -16.28 -39.91
C THR A 390 10.90 -17.44 -40.26
N TRP A 391 11.88 -17.75 -39.40
CA TRP A 391 12.78 -18.89 -39.58
C TRP A 391 12.06 -20.23 -39.48
N ALA A 392 11.11 -20.39 -38.54
CA ALA A 392 10.29 -21.59 -38.46
C ALA A 392 9.46 -21.84 -39.74
N ILE A 393 8.96 -20.78 -40.39
CA ILE A 393 8.28 -20.87 -41.69
C ILE A 393 9.27 -21.28 -42.79
N VAL A 394 10.46 -20.67 -42.83
CA VAL A 394 11.49 -20.99 -43.83
C VAL A 394 11.99 -22.42 -43.69
N ASP A 395 12.25 -22.88 -42.46
CA ASP A 395 12.69 -24.25 -42.18
C ASP A 395 11.59 -25.27 -42.50
N GLY A 396 10.34 -25.00 -42.12
CA GLY A 396 9.21 -25.85 -42.51
C GLY A 396 8.97 -25.90 -44.02
N VAL A 397 9.29 -24.83 -44.75
CA VAL A 397 9.27 -24.83 -46.24
C VAL A 397 10.45 -25.63 -46.80
N LYS A 398 11.64 -25.54 -46.20
CA LYS A 398 12.83 -26.27 -46.60
C LYS A 398 12.68 -27.78 -46.36
N GLU A 399 12.05 -28.16 -45.26
CA GLU A 399 11.69 -29.55 -44.94
C GLU A 399 10.69 -30.12 -45.95
N LYS A 400 9.66 -29.34 -46.33
CA LYS A 400 8.73 -29.70 -47.41
C LYS A 400 9.38 -29.80 -48.79
N LEU A 401 10.46 -29.07 -49.05
CA LEU A 401 11.23 -29.13 -50.30
C LEU A 401 12.20 -30.33 -50.33
N ASN A 402 12.73 -30.73 -49.17
CA ASN A 402 13.69 -31.85 -49.06
C ASN A 402 13.01 -33.23 -48.96
N ASN A 403 11.81 -33.33 -48.38
CA ASN A 403 11.04 -34.57 -48.39
C ASN A 403 10.42 -34.78 -49.78
N GLY A 404 11.18 -35.45 -50.66
CA GLY A 404 10.87 -35.72 -52.07
C GLY A 404 9.61 -36.54 -52.37
N GLU A 405 8.71 -36.76 -51.41
CA GLU A 405 7.45 -37.48 -51.60
C GLU A 405 6.23 -36.57 -51.83
N HIS A 406 6.32 -35.26 -51.58
CA HIS A 406 5.26 -34.32 -51.94
C HIS A 406 5.60 -33.57 -53.24
N ARG A 407 5.17 -34.10 -54.39
CA ARG A 407 5.14 -33.33 -55.66
C ARG A 407 4.15 -32.18 -55.51
N MET A 408 4.65 -30.98 -55.17
CA MET A 408 3.84 -29.76 -55.11
C MET A 408 3.05 -29.56 -56.42
N SER A 409 1.75 -29.32 -56.28
CA SER A 409 0.82 -29.08 -57.39
C SER A 409 1.17 -27.79 -58.14
N GLY A 410 0.84 -27.71 -59.43
CA GLY A 410 1.06 -26.51 -60.26
C GLY A 410 0.41 -25.23 -59.70
N GLY A 411 -0.68 -25.38 -58.95
CA GLY A 411 -1.34 -24.29 -58.22
C GLY A 411 -0.53 -23.78 -57.02
N GLU A 412 0.10 -24.67 -56.26
CA GLU A 412 0.95 -24.30 -55.12
C GLU A 412 2.22 -23.59 -55.60
N LYS A 413 2.84 -24.06 -56.68
CA LYS A 413 3.99 -23.38 -57.31
C LYS A 413 3.66 -21.96 -57.78
N ARG A 414 2.44 -21.73 -58.28
CA ARG A 414 1.95 -20.38 -58.63
C ARG A 414 1.70 -19.51 -57.40
N MET A 415 1.18 -20.09 -56.32
CA MET A 415 0.97 -19.39 -55.05
C MET A 415 2.29 -18.94 -54.41
N PHE A 416 3.34 -19.75 -54.50
CA PHE A 416 4.69 -19.40 -54.02
C PHE A 416 5.38 -18.32 -54.86
N LYS A 417 5.16 -18.29 -56.19
CA LYS A 417 5.68 -17.26 -57.11
C LYS A 417 4.83 -15.97 -57.15
N SER A 418 3.71 -15.93 -56.45
CA SER A 418 2.84 -14.75 -56.40
C SER A 418 3.54 -13.56 -55.73
N PRO A 419 3.40 -12.33 -56.24
CA PRO A 419 3.85 -11.10 -55.57
C PRO A 419 3.33 -10.97 -54.13
N ASN A 420 2.18 -11.57 -53.84
CA ASN A 420 1.55 -11.57 -52.52
C ASN A 420 1.90 -12.78 -51.64
N SER A 421 2.84 -13.65 -52.05
CA SER A 421 3.23 -14.82 -51.26
C SER A 421 3.93 -14.42 -49.96
N VAL A 422 3.73 -15.23 -48.91
CA VAL A 422 4.33 -15.02 -47.59
C VAL A 422 5.86 -14.92 -47.68
N LEU A 423 6.48 -15.67 -48.60
CA LEU A 423 7.93 -15.63 -48.83
C LEU A 423 8.38 -14.31 -49.45
N ASN A 424 7.59 -13.74 -50.37
CA ASN A 424 7.90 -12.45 -50.98
C ASN A 424 7.68 -11.30 -49.98
N LYS A 425 6.65 -11.38 -49.13
CA LYS A 425 6.46 -10.44 -48.01
C LYS A 425 7.63 -10.50 -47.02
N ALA A 426 8.07 -11.70 -46.64
CA ALA A 426 9.23 -11.89 -45.77
C ALA A 426 10.52 -11.35 -46.39
N ARG A 427 10.78 -11.62 -47.68
CA ARG A 427 11.93 -11.08 -48.42
C ARG A 427 11.91 -9.55 -48.48
N THR A 428 10.74 -8.96 -48.70
CA THR A 428 10.58 -7.50 -48.75
C THR A 428 10.82 -6.85 -47.39
N GLN A 429 10.34 -7.48 -46.30
CA GLN A 429 10.61 -7.02 -44.94
C GLN A 429 12.10 -7.09 -44.59
N LEU A 430 12.81 -8.12 -45.04
CA LEU A 430 14.25 -8.29 -44.81
C LEU A 430 15.07 -7.22 -45.57
N LEU A 431 14.71 -6.92 -46.82
CA LEU A 431 15.34 -5.85 -47.61
C LEU A 431 15.07 -4.46 -47.02
N ASN A 432 13.85 -4.19 -46.52
CA ASN A 432 13.55 -2.94 -45.82
C ASN A 432 14.34 -2.82 -44.50
N LYS A 433 14.52 -3.92 -43.76
CA LYS A 433 15.34 -3.95 -42.54
C LYS A 433 16.81 -3.65 -42.83
N GLN A 434 17.37 -4.17 -43.94
CA GLN A 434 18.73 -3.84 -44.38
C GLN A 434 18.88 -2.36 -44.79
N ARG A 435 17.87 -1.76 -45.44
CA ARG A 435 17.85 -0.32 -45.75
C ARG A 435 17.88 0.55 -44.49
N VAL A 436 17.01 0.26 -43.52
CA VAL A 436 16.94 1.03 -42.26
C VAL A 436 18.23 0.92 -41.45
N LEU A 437 18.89 -0.26 -41.46
CA LEU A 437 20.20 -0.45 -40.82
C LEU A 437 21.35 0.24 -41.59
N SER A 438 21.18 0.55 -42.88
CA SER A 438 22.16 1.31 -43.67
C SER A 438 21.99 2.83 -43.52
N GLU A 439 20.76 3.33 -43.31
CA GLU A 439 20.51 4.77 -43.07
C GLU A 439 21.11 5.27 -41.75
N GLY A 440 21.29 4.40 -40.75
CA GLY A 440 21.96 4.73 -39.50
C GLY A 440 23.49 4.88 -39.58
N ARG A 441 24.13 4.59 -40.72
CA ARG A 441 25.60 4.63 -40.87
C ARG A 441 26.15 5.93 -41.47
N ASN A 442 25.31 6.86 -41.93
CA ASN A 442 25.75 8.12 -42.57
C ASN A 442 25.59 9.38 -41.69
N PHE A 443 25.28 9.26 -40.40
CA PHE A 443 25.16 10.39 -39.45
C PHE A 443 26.36 10.51 -38.50
N GLY A 444 27.57 10.51 -39.05
CA GLY A 444 28.76 10.70 -38.25
C GLY A 444 29.88 11.30 -39.05
N HIS A 445 29.79 12.59 -39.40
CA HIS A 445 30.92 13.48 -39.72
C HIS A 445 30.42 14.93 -39.74
N TYR A 446 30.29 15.54 -38.56
CA TYR A 446 30.37 16.99 -38.34
C TYR A 446 30.84 17.20 -36.89
N SER A 447 32.17 17.14 -36.68
CA SER A 447 32.82 17.63 -35.47
C SER A 447 33.12 19.11 -35.65
N VAL A 448 32.48 19.95 -34.85
CA VAL A 448 32.78 21.37 -34.69
C VAL A 448 34.06 21.49 -33.86
N SER A 449 35.10 22.10 -34.45
CA SER A 449 36.30 22.55 -33.74
C SER A 449 35.94 23.77 -32.90
N MET A 450 36.02 23.66 -31.57
CA MET A 450 36.04 24.81 -30.67
C MET A 450 37.47 25.36 -30.64
N GLY A 451 37.59 26.67 -30.83
CA GLY A 451 38.87 27.39 -30.84
C GLY A 451 39.46 27.51 -29.44
N ASP A 452 40.79 27.43 -29.42
CA ASP A 452 41.66 27.86 -28.34
C ASP A 452 41.69 29.39 -28.30
N ASP A 453 41.49 29.98 -27.12
CA ASP A 453 41.92 31.34 -26.78
C ASP A 453 41.99 31.42 -25.23
N GLU A 454 43.17 31.14 -24.67
CA GLU A 454 43.66 31.77 -23.44
C GLU A 454 45.08 32.28 -23.72
N THR A 455 45.32 33.54 -23.38
CA THR A 455 46.65 34.14 -23.19
C THR A 455 47.38 33.53 -22.00
#